data_AF-A0A139DIL6-F1
#
_entry.id   AF-A0A139DIL6-F1
#
_cell.length_a   1.000
_cell.length_b   1.000
_cell.length_c   1.000
_cell.angle_alpha   90.00
_cell.angle_beta   90.00
_cell.angle_gamma   90.00
#
_symmetry.space_group_name_H-M   'P 1'
#
loop_
_entity.id
_entity.type
_entity.pdbx_description
1 polymer ?
#
loop_
_entity_poly.entity_id
_entity_poly.type
_entity_poly.pdbx_seq_one_letter_code
_entity_poly.pdbx_strand_id
1 'polypeptide(L)'
;WKGAILGGGTTIVVVAVVGGLGMSAAMAGLDLGQPPIPFFALLSEAPQWLGAVALVLAVTLVASSVDTLQNGIASLAVAEKAGLTLTGARWVTVVLMVPVVLVALQGASVLRLFLIADLLCATAIIPVLMGLWPRVTPTAAMAGVLAGLVGAILPDWIMTGSAKEALYIASFPGGAPTLAPFAGALLASGGVTLLVTLLRGSRPN
;
A
#
# COMPACT_ATOMS: atom_id res chain seq x y z
N TRP A 1 0.99 -25.05 -3.64
CA TRP A 1 0.35 -24.94 -4.98
C TRP A 1 -1.17 -24.93 -4.92
N LYS A 2 -1.85 -25.99 -4.44
CA LYS A 2 -3.33 -26.03 -4.37
C LYS A 2 -3.96 -24.84 -3.62
N GLY A 3 -3.42 -24.47 -2.46
CA GLY A 3 -3.89 -23.31 -1.69
C GLY A 3 -3.67 -21.96 -2.40
N ALA A 4 -2.56 -21.80 -3.13
CA ALA A 4 -2.28 -20.58 -3.89
C ALA A 4 -3.22 -20.42 -5.08
N ILE A 5 -3.52 -21.52 -5.78
CA ILE A 5 -4.46 -21.52 -6.90
C ILE A 5 -5.88 -21.24 -6.42
N LEU A 6 -6.31 -21.86 -5.31
CA LEU A 6 -7.62 -21.59 -4.72
C LEU A 6 -7.73 -20.14 -4.25
N GLY A 7 -6.74 -19.63 -3.53
CA GLY A 7 -6.71 -18.24 -3.07
C GLY A 7 -6.77 -17.26 -4.25
N GLY A 8 -5.90 -17.43 -5.24
CA GLY A 8 -5.88 -16.59 -6.44
C GLY A 8 -7.17 -16.67 -7.26
N GLY A 9 -7.75 -17.86 -7.40
CA GLY A 9 -9.05 -18.03 -8.05
C GLY A 9 -10.16 -17.27 -7.32
N THR A 10 -10.22 -17.40 -5.99
CA THR A 10 -11.24 -16.70 -5.19
C THR A 10 -11.07 -15.17 -5.24
N THR A 11 -9.85 -14.64 -5.20
CA THR A 11 -9.64 -13.19 -5.25
C THR A 11 -10.06 -12.61 -6.59
N ILE A 12 -9.76 -13.29 -7.70
CA ILE A 12 -10.20 -12.87 -9.04
C ILE A 12 -11.72 -12.77 -9.11
N VAL A 13 -12.44 -13.78 -8.60
CA VAL A 13 -13.90 -13.79 -8.59
C VAL A 13 -14.45 -12.64 -7.76
N VAL A 14 -13.93 -12.42 -6.55
CA VAL A 14 -14.39 -11.34 -5.66
C VAL A 14 -14.15 -9.98 -6.30
N VAL A 15 -12.95 -9.73 -6.85
CA VAL A 15 -12.62 -8.45 -7.51
C VAL A 15 -13.49 -8.22 -8.74
N ALA A 16 -13.75 -9.26 -9.54
CA ALA A 16 -14.63 -9.16 -10.71
C ALA A 16 -16.07 -8.79 -10.31
N VAL A 17 -16.61 -9.38 -9.25
CA VAL A 17 -17.95 -9.07 -8.75
C VAL A 17 -18.02 -7.65 -8.20
N VAL A 18 -17.10 -7.25 -7.33
CA VAL A 18 -17.09 -5.90 -6.73
C VAL A 18 -16.86 -4.82 -7.78
N GLY A 19 -15.91 -5.04 -8.70
CA GLY A 19 -15.66 -4.14 -9.82
C GLY A 19 -16.84 -4.06 -10.78
N GLY A 20 -17.51 -5.19 -11.07
CA GLY A 20 -18.74 -5.25 -11.85
C GLY A 20 -19.87 -4.45 -11.24
N LEU A 21 -20.08 -4.56 -9.92
CA LEU A 21 -21.06 -3.75 -9.20
C LEU A 21 -20.72 -2.26 -9.29
N GLY A 22 -19.46 -1.87 -9.09
CA GLY A 22 -19.03 -0.48 -9.26
C GLY A 22 -19.28 0.06 -10.68
N MET A 23 -19.01 -0.73 -11.72
CA MET A 23 -19.31 -0.37 -13.11
C MET A 23 -20.82 -0.23 -13.35
N SER A 24 -21.64 -1.13 -12.80
CA SER A 24 -23.10 -1.03 -12.91
C SER A 24 -23.66 0.23 -12.24
N ALA A 25 -23.10 0.64 -11.10
CA ALA A 25 -23.47 1.89 -10.42
C ALA A 25 -23.17 3.11 -11.29
N ALA A 26 -21.99 3.13 -11.90
CA ALA A 26 -21.59 4.20 -12.82
C ALA A 26 -22.49 4.25 -14.07
N MET A 27 -22.83 3.09 -14.65
CA MET A 27 -23.73 3.00 -15.80
C MET A 27 -25.16 3.41 -15.48
N ALA A 28 -25.63 3.19 -14.24
CA ALA A 28 -26.93 3.62 -13.77
C ALA A 28 -27.05 5.15 -13.58
N GLY A 29 -25.95 5.89 -13.76
CA GLY A 29 -25.93 7.35 -13.62
C GLY A 29 -26.03 7.83 -12.16
N LEU A 30 -25.78 6.95 -11.20
CA LEU A 30 -25.76 7.30 -9.78
C LEU A 30 -24.64 8.29 -9.50
N ASP A 31 -24.92 9.29 -8.66
CA ASP A 31 -23.88 10.19 -8.15
C ASP A 31 -22.94 9.39 -7.25
N LEU A 32 -21.74 9.13 -7.76
CA LEU A 32 -20.71 8.39 -7.03
C LEU A 32 -20.13 9.21 -5.89
N GLY A 33 -20.47 10.50 -5.77
CA GLY A 33 -19.92 11.40 -4.76
C GLY A 33 -18.53 11.91 -5.09
N GLN A 34 -18.08 12.90 -4.33
CA GLN A 34 -16.75 13.52 -4.44
C GLN A 34 -16.09 13.50 -3.06
N PRO A 35 -15.17 12.56 -2.75
CA PRO A 35 -14.55 11.55 -3.62
C PRO A 35 -15.46 10.36 -3.99
N PRO A 36 -15.16 9.58 -5.04
CA PRO A 36 -16.04 8.50 -5.51
C PRO A 36 -16.18 7.35 -4.50
N ILE A 37 -17.42 6.99 -4.14
CA ILE A 37 -17.77 5.87 -3.27
C ILE A 37 -18.94 5.04 -3.86
N PRO A 38 -18.69 4.26 -4.93
CA PRO A 38 -19.75 3.59 -5.71
C PRO A 38 -20.63 2.65 -4.90
N PHE A 39 -20.07 2.00 -3.89
CA PHE A 39 -20.78 1.04 -3.04
C PHE A 39 -21.89 1.71 -2.22
N PHE A 40 -21.64 2.89 -1.65
CA PHE A 40 -22.67 3.59 -0.87
C PHE A 40 -23.72 4.25 -1.76
N ALA A 41 -23.35 4.64 -2.98
CA ALA A 41 -24.31 5.10 -3.99
C ALA A 41 -25.31 3.99 -4.37
N LEU A 42 -24.85 2.74 -4.51
CA LEU A 42 -25.75 1.59 -4.69
C LEU A 42 -26.61 1.33 -3.44
N LEU A 43 -26.02 1.52 -2.25
CA LEU A 43 -26.70 1.28 -0.98
C LEU A 43 -27.78 2.31 -0.67
N SER A 44 -27.68 3.54 -1.19
CA SER A 44 -28.71 4.57 -1.00
C SER A 44 -30.00 4.30 -1.75
N GLU A 45 -29.95 3.51 -2.83
CA GLU A 45 -31.15 3.02 -3.51
C GLU A 45 -31.65 1.66 -2.99
N ALA A 46 -30.88 1.01 -2.12
CA ALA A 46 -31.24 -0.27 -1.54
C ALA A 46 -32.21 -0.12 -0.34
N PRO A 47 -32.95 -1.18 0.02
CA PRO A 47 -33.78 -1.20 1.22
C PRO A 47 -32.99 -0.83 2.49
N GLN A 48 -33.58 0.00 3.36
CA GLN A 48 -32.89 0.54 4.56
C GLN A 48 -32.30 -0.54 5.48
N TRP A 49 -32.92 -1.71 5.58
CA TRP A 49 -32.41 -2.83 6.39
C TRP A 49 -31.07 -3.38 5.86
N LEU A 50 -30.89 -3.42 4.53
CA LEU A 50 -29.62 -3.80 3.90
C LEU A 50 -28.54 -2.77 4.17
N GLY A 51 -28.91 -1.47 4.18
CA GLY A 51 -28.01 -0.39 4.52
C GLY A 51 -27.38 -0.54 5.91
N ALA A 52 -28.22 -0.81 6.92
CA ALA A 52 -27.77 -1.01 8.29
C ALA A 52 -26.85 -2.23 8.42
N VAL A 53 -27.22 -3.37 7.82
CA VAL A 53 -26.40 -4.59 7.84
C VAL A 53 -25.06 -4.36 7.14
N ALA A 54 -25.07 -3.75 5.95
CA ALA A 54 -23.85 -3.46 5.20
C ALA A 54 -22.90 -2.52 5.96
N LEU A 55 -23.43 -1.51 6.66
CA LEU A 55 -22.61 -0.61 7.48
C LEU A 55 -21.96 -1.34 8.66
N VAL A 56 -22.72 -2.19 9.38
CA VAL A 56 -22.17 -3.01 10.46
C VAL A 56 -21.08 -3.96 9.93
N LEU A 57 -21.32 -4.62 8.80
CA LEU A 57 -20.34 -5.50 8.17
C LEU A 57 -19.09 -4.73 7.70
N ALA A 58 -19.25 -3.56 7.10
CA ALA A 58 -18.13 -2.73 6.66
C ALA A 58 -17.26 -2.28 7.84
N VAL A 59 -17.88 -1.77 8.91
CA VAL A 59 -17.15 -1.31 10.10
C VAL A 59 -16.43 -2.47 10.80
N THR A 60 -17.08 -3.63 10.93
CA THR A 60 -16.46 -4.81 11.56
C THR A 60 -15.32 -5.38 10.71
N LEU A 61 -15.45 -5.41 9.39
CA LEU A 61 -14.39 -5.85 8.47
C LEU A 61 -13.17 -4.92 8.50
N VAL A 62 -13.39 -3.60 8.52
CA VAL A 62 -12.32 -2.61 8.67
C VAL A 62 -11.64 -2.76 10.04
N ALA A 63 -12.41 -2.88 11.12
CA ALA A 63 -11.86 -3.07 12.46
C ALA A 63 -10.99 -4.33 12.56
N SER A 64 -11.43 -5.46 11.98
CA SER A 64 -10.67 -6.71 11.95
C SER A 64 -9.38 -6.60 11.12
N SER A 65 -9.41 -5.87 10.01
CA SER A 65 -8.23 -5.64 9.17
C SER A 65 -7.19 -4.78 9.89
N VAL A 66 -7.63 -3.71 10.57
CA VAL A 66 -6.76 -2.85 11.37
C VAL A 66 -6.16 -3.62 12.54
N ASP A 67 -6.94 -4.45 13.24
CA ASP A 67 -6.44 -5.32 14.31
C ASP A 67 -5.36 -6.28 13.81
N THR A 68 -5.58 -6.90 12.65
CA THR A 68 -4.59 -7.80 12.01
C THR A 68 -3.29 -7.06 11.68
N LEU A 69 -3.38 -5.84 11.14
CA LEU A 69 -2.21 -5.01 10.84
C LEU A 69 -1.46 -4.58 12.11
N GLN A 70 -2.17 -4.14 13.14
CA GLN A 70 -1.57 -3.73 14.42
C GLN A 70 -0.87 -4.89 15.11
N ASN A 71 -1.49 -6.06 15.13
CA ASN A 71 -0.89 -7.28 15.68
C ASN A 71 0.35 -7.71 14.88
N GLY A 72 0.34 -7.54 13.56
CA GLY A 72 1.53 -7.78 12.72
C GLY A 72 2.71 -6.85 13.06
N ILE A 73 2.45 -5.54 13.18
CA ILE A 73 3.48 -4.56 13.55
C ILE A 73 4.01 -4.81 14.96
N ALA A 74 3.12 -5.09 15.91
CA ALA A 74 3.50 -5.40 17.29
C ALA A 74 4.38 -6.66 17.35
N SER A 75 4.04 -7.71 16.61
CA SER A 75 4.84 -8.94 16.54
C SER A 75 6.25 -8.68 15.98
N LEU A 76 6.38 -7.85 14.95
CA LEU A 76 7.69 -7.49 14.39
C LEU A 76 8.51 -6.68 15.39
N ALA A 77 7.89 -5.70 16.06
CA ALA A 77 8.57 -4.89 17.07
C ALA A 77 9.08 -5.74 18.25
N VAL A 78 8.30 -6.73 18.69
CA VAL A 78 8.68 -7.66 19.76
C VAL A 78 9.79 -8.61 19.31
N ALA A 79 9.76 -9.08 18.06
CA ALA A 79 10.79 -9.97 17.51
C ALA A 79 12.17 -9.28 17.39
N GLU A 80 12.19 -8.01 16.96
CA GLU A 80 13.42 -7.23 16.81
C GLU A 80 13.98 -6.72 18.15
N LYS A 81 13.11 -6.47 19.13
CA LYS A 81 13.51 -5.88 20.41
C LYS A 81 13.25 -6.87 21.55
N ALA A 82 14.29 -7.59 21.97
CA ALA A 82 14.24 -8.48 23.12
C ALA A 82 13.73 -7.72 24.36
N GLY A 83 12.51 -8.05 24.84
CA GLY A 83 11.97 -7.54 26.10
C GLY A 83 10.87 -6.47 26.02
N LEU A 84 10.20 -6.27 24.87
CA LEU A 84 8.97 -5.47 24.87
C LEU A 84 7.88 -6.15 25.70
N THR A 85 7.49 -5.50 26.80
CA THR A 85 6.37 -5.95 27.63
C THR A 85 5.04 -5.74 26.91
N LEU A 86 4.00 -6.48 27.30
CA LEU A 86 2.63 -6.33 26.76
C LEU A 86 2.12 -4.89 26.85
N THR A 87 2.51 -4.18 27.93
CA THR A 87 2.21 -2.76 28.12
C THR A 87 2.92 -1.86 27.09
N GLY A 88 4.18 -2.18 26.76
CA GLY A 88 4.92 -1.48 25.70
C GLY A 88 4.28 -1.65 24.33
N ALA A 89 3.86 -2.87 23.98
CA ALA A 89 3.16 -3.14 22.72
C ALA A 89 1.85 -2.35 22.60
N ARG A 90 1.05 -2.27 23.68
CA ARG A 90 -0.17 -1.46 23.73
C ARG A 90 0.08 0.04 23.53
N TRP A 91 1.14 0.58 24.12
CA TRP A 91 1.50 1.98 23.91
C TRP A 91 1.95 2.23 22.47
N VAL A 92 2.70 1.32 21.87
CA VAL A 92 3.08 1.41 20.45
C VAL A 92 1.84 1.42 19.56
N THR A 93 0.85 0.55 19.80
CA THR A 93 -0.40 0.55 19.01
C THR A 93 -1.19 1.85 19.15
N VAL A 94 -1.29 2.41 20.37
CA VAL A 94 -1.98 3.70 20.60
C VAL A 94 -1.25 4.84 19.89
N VAL A 95 0.07 4.93 20.05
CA VAL A 95 0.90 5.96 19.41
C VAL A 95 0.81 5.87 17.89
N LEU A 96 0.78 4.66 17.33
CA LEU A 96 0.63 4.43 15.89
C LEU A 96 -0.75 4.86 15.37
N MET A 97 -1.80 4.76 16.19
CA MET A 97 -3.16 5.13 15.78
C MET A 97 -3.35 6.66 15.71
N VAL A 98 -2.61 7.43 16.51
CA VAL A 98 -2.70 8.91 16.52
C VAL A 98 -2.49 9.52 15.12
N PRO A 99 -1.37 9.27 14.39
CA PRO A 99 -1.18 9.83 13.06
C PRO A 99 -2.18 9.28 12.05
N VAL A 100 -2.64 8.03 12.19
CA VAL A 100 -3.66 7.45 11.31
C VAL A 100 -4.98 8.22 11.41
N VAL A 101 -5.41 8.54 12.64
CA VAL A 101 -6.61 9.35 12.87
C VAL A 101 -6.42 10.77 12.34
N LEU A 102 -5.26 11.39 12.55
CA LEU A 102 -4.99 12.73 12.03
C LEU A 102 -5.06 12.79 10.50
N VAL A 103 -4.54 11.78 9.80
CA VAL A 103 -4.64 11.68 8.33
C VAL A 103 -6.08 11.40 7.89
N ALA A 104 -6.81 10.54 8.62
CA ALA A 104 -8.21 10.25 8.31
C ALA A 104 -9.10 11.51 8.41
N LEU A 105 -8.81 12.40 9.36
CA LEU A 105 -9.53 13.67 9.53
C LEU A 105 -9.26 14.68 8.40
N GLN A 106 -8.20 14.52 7.62
CA GLN A 106 -7.90 15.41 6.49
C GLN A 106 -8.82 15.18 5.27
N GLY A 107 -9.61 14.12 5.26
CA GLY A 107 -10.52 13.82 4.15
C GLY A 107 -9.79 13.52 2.84
N ALA A 108 -8.55 13.02 2.90
CA ALA A 108 -7.80 12.63 1.71
C ALA A 108 -8.55 11.54 0.92
N SER A 109 -8.47 11.60 -0.42
CA SER A 109 -9.13 10.59 -1.25
C SER A 109 -8.54 9.19 -0.99
N VAL A 110 -9.41 8.19 -0.85
CA VAL A 110 -9.01 6.79 -0.61
C VAL A 110 -8.08 6.31 -1.72
N LEU A 111 -8.36 6.68 -2.98
CA LEU A 111 -7.51 6.36 -4.13
C LEU A 111 -6.10 6.92 -4.00
N ARG A 112 -5.94 8.15 -3.49
CA ARG A 112 -4.62 8.73 -3.27
C ARG A 112 -3.83 7.95 -2.22
N LEU A 113 -4.47 7.61 -1.10
CA LEU A 113 -3.83 6.81 -0.05
C LEU A 113 -3.45 5.41 -0.57
N PHE A 114 -4.30 4.81 -1.41
CA PHE A 114 -4.04 3.54 -2.07
C PHE A 114 -2.84 3.62 -3.03
N LEU A 115 -2.78 4.64 -3.89
CA LEU A 115 -1.65 4.85 -4.81
C LEU A 115 -0.33 5.11 -4.07
N ILE A 116 -0.36 5.87 -2.97
CA ILE A 116 0.83 6.09 -2.13
C ILE A 116 1.29 4.75 -1.52
N ALA A 117 0.36 3.95 -1.00
CA ALA A 117 0.69 2.63 -0.44
C ALA A 117 1.27 1.69 -1.50
N ASP A 118 0.68 1.66 -2.69
CA ASP A 118 1.16 0.86 -3.83
C ASP A 118 2.54 1.33 -4.30
N LEU A 119 2.80 2.64 -4.31
CA LEU A 119 4.11 3.19 -4.68
C LEU A 119 5.18 2.75 -3.67
N LEU A 120 4.89 2.84 -2.37
CA LEU A 120 5.79 2.32 -1.33
C LEU A 120 6.01 0.81 -1.48
N CYS A 121 4.96 0.04 -1.77
CA CYS A 121 5.09 -1.39 -2.06
C CYS A 121 5.99 -1.67 -3.28
N ALA A 122 5.83 -0.90 -4.36
CA ALA A 122 6.65 -1.00 -5.57
C ALA A 122 8.16 -0.77 -5.28
N THR A 123 8.48 0.10 -4.32
CA THR A 123 9.88 0.35 -3.90
C THR A 123 10.52 -0.87 -3.21
N ALA A 124 9.71 -1.70 -2.56
CA ALA A 124 10.19 -2.81 -1.73
C ALA A 124 10.06 -4.18 -2.38
N ILE A 125 9.09 -4.37 -3.30
CA ILE A 125 8.76 -5.69 -3.83
C ILE A 125 9.93 -6.37 -4.54
N ILE A 126 10.68 -5.64 -5.40
CA ILE A 126 11.83 -6.22 -6.11
C ILE A 126 12.95 -6.58 -5.12
N PRO A 127 13.44 -5.68 -4.24
CA PRO A 127 14.45 -6.03 -3.25
C PRO A 127 14.06 -7.21 -2.34
N VAL A 128 12.80 -7.29 -1.92
CA VAL A 128 12.29 -8.38 -1.06
C VAL A 128 12.29 -9.71 -1.81
N LEU A 129 11.76 -9.74 -3.04
CA LEU A 129 11.77 -10.96 -3.87
C LEU A 129 13.20 -11.39 -4.22
N MET A 130 14.07 -10.44 -4.52
CA MET A 130 15.49 -10.69 -4.76
C MET A 130 16.19 -11.22 -3.50
N GLY A 131 15.82 -10.74 -2.31
CA GLY A 131 16.37 -11.23 -1.03
C GLY A 131 16.16 -12.73 -0.78
N LEU A 132 15.21 -13.37 -1.48
CA LEU A 132 15.04 -14.83 -1.47
C LEU A 132 16.16 -15.56 -2.23
N TRP A 133 16.93 -14.86 -3.06
CA TRP A 133 18.04 -15.42 -3.81
C TRP A 133 19.32 -15.43 -2.96
N PRO A 134 20.05 -16.56 -2.83
CA PRO A 134 21.19 -16.67 -1.91
C PRO A 134 22.36 -15.69 -2.16
N ARG A 135 22.40 -15.05 -3.33
CA ARG A 135 23.42 -14.06 -3.69
C ARG A 135 23.11 -12.65 -3.17
N VAL A 136 21.87 -12.41 -2.73
CA VAL A 136 21.42 -11.08 -2.34
C VAL A 136 21.63 -10.87 -0.86
N THR A 137 22.52 -9.93 -0.52
CA THR A 137 22.79 -9.55 0.87
C THR A 137 21.68 -8.63 1.39
N PRO A 138 21.36 -8.66 2.71
CA PRO A 138 20.39 -7.75 3.32
C PRO A 138 20.71 -6.27 3.05
N THR A 139 21.98 -5.91 3.04
CA THR A 139 22.45 -4.57 2.72
C THR A 139 22.18 -4.16 1.27
N ALA A 140 22.23 -5.11 0.32
CA ALA A 140 21.92 -4.83 -1.08
C ALA A 140 20.41 -4.62 -1.26
N ALA A 141 19.59 -5.43 -0.59
CA ALA A 141 18.14 -5.24 -0.56
C ALA A 141 17.77 -3.89 0.06
N MET A 142 18.37 -3.52 1.20
CA MET A 142 18.12 -2.22 1.85
C MET A 142 18.51 -1.04 0.95
N ALA A 143 19.67 -1.13 0.28
CA ALA A 143 20.09 -0.13 -0.70
C ALA A 143 19.11 -0.02 -1.88
N GLY A 144 18.57 -1.15 -2.33
CA GLY A 144 17.50 -1.21 -3.33
C GLY A 144 16.23 -0.49 -2.88
N VAL A 145 15.75 -0.74 -1.66
CA VAL A 145 14.54 -0.06 -1.14
C VAL A 145 14.75 1.47 -1.09
N LEU A 146 15.89 1.92 -0.56
CA LEU A 146 16.23 3.35 -0.50
C LEU A 146 16.35 3.96 -1.89
N ALA A 147 16.97 3.25 -2.83
CA ALA A 147 17.05 3.68 -4.23
C ALA A 147 15.67 3.73 -4.89
N GLY A 148 14.77 2.81 -4.56
CA GLY A 148 13.38 2.83 -5.00
C GLY A 148 12.65 4.08 -4.54
N LEU A 149 12.79 4.47 -3.27
CA LEU A 149 12.20 5.71 -2.74
C LEU A 149 12.71 6.95 -3.48
N VAL A 150 14.02 7.01 -3.75
CA VAL A 150 14.60 8.10 -4.55
C VAL A 150 14.08 8.04 -5.99
N GLY A 151 14.03 6.85 -6.58
CA GLY A 151 13.52 6.60 -7.93
C GLY A 151 12.04 6.94 -8.10
N ALA A 152 11.24 6.86 -7.03
CA ALA A 152 9.84 7.28 -7.05
C ALA A 152 9.69 8.80 -7.24
N ILE A 153 10.63 9.59 -6.74
CA ILE A 153 10.59 11.06 -6.75
C ILE A 153 11.39 11.64 -7.94
N LEU A 154 12.41 10.91 -8.39
CA LEU A 154 13.37 11.37 -9.39
C LEU A 154 12.74 11.81 -10.74
N PRO A 155 11.77 11.09 -11.34
CA PRO A 155 11.16 11.49 -12.60
C PRO A 155 10.47 12.85 -12.50
N ASP A 156 9.71 13.07 -11.43
CA ASP A 156 9.02 14.34 -11.19
C ASP A 156 10.01 15.45 -10.82
N TRP A 157 11.09 15.12 -10.11
CA TRP A 157 12.13 16.10 -9.80
C TRP A 157 12.87 16.59 -11.05
N ILE A 158 13.15 15.70 -12.01
CA ILE A 158 13.76 16.08 -13.30
C ILE A 158 12.84 17.03 -14.08
N MET A 159 11.53 16.84 -13.99
CA MET A 159 10.55 17.65 -14.70
C MET A 159 10.27 19.00 -14.01
N THR A 160 10.20 19.04 -12.68
CA THR A 160 9.78 20.23 -11.92
C THR A 160 10.95 21.03 -11.33
N GLY A 161 12.14 20.44 -11.21
CA GLY A 161 13.35 21.10 -10.66
C GLY A 161 13.35 21.30 -9.14
N SER A 162 12.21 21.13 -8.45
CA SER A 162 12.04 21.28 -7.00
C SER A 162 11.64 19.96 -6.33
N ALA A 163 12.39 19.55 -5.29
CA ALA A 163 12.14 18.30 -4.57
C ALA A 163 10.81 18.28 -3.79
N LYS A 164 10.35 19.44 -3.29
CA LYS A 164 9.08 19.54 -2.56
C LYS A 164 7.88 19.33 -3.49
N GLU A 165 8.00 19.84 -4.70
CA GLU A 165 6.95 19.76 -5.71
C GLU A 165 6.93 18.37 -6.36
N ALA A 166 8.10 17.77 -6.58
CA ALA A 166 8.23 16.38 -6.97
C ALA A 166 7.59 15.43 -5.95
N LEU A 167 7.82 15.64 -4.64
CA LEU A 167 7.18 14.83 -3.60
C LEU A 167 5.65 15.01 -3.59
N TYR A 168 5.17 16.23 -3.82
CA TYR A 168 3.75 16.52 -3.89
C TYR A 168 3.10 15.80 -5.08
N ILE A 169 3.74 15.83 -6.26
CA ILE A 169 3.28 15.16 -7.48
C ILE A 169 3.34 13.64 -7.34
N ALA A 170 4.44 13.10 -6.80
CA ALA A 170 4.59 11.67 -6.48
C ALA A 170 3.57 11.19 -5.46
N SER A 171 3.01 12.09 -4.65
CA SER A 171 1.89 11.81 -3.74
C SER A 171 0.52 11.86 -4.43
N PHE A 172 0.46 11.88 -5.77
CA PHE A 172 -0.75 11.87 -6.61
C PHE A 172 -1.83 12.88 -6.18
N PRO A 173 -1.62 14.19 -6.37
CA PRO A 173 -2.61 15.20 -6.01
C PRO A 173 -3.90 14.96 -6.81
N GLY A 174 -5.02 14.78 -6.12
CA GLY A 174 -6.31 14.41 -6.74
C GLY A 174 -6.49 12.93 -7.06
N GLY A 175 -5.50 12.05 -6.81
CA GLY A 175 -5.60 10.61 -7.06
C GLY A 175 -5.48 10.20 -8.52
N ALA A 176 -4.96 11.08 -9.39
CA ALA A 176 -4.71 10.76 -10.80
C ALA A 176 -3.47 9.86 -10.92
N PRO A 177 -3.58 8.64 -11.45
CA PRO A 177 -2.45 7.72 -11.54
C PRO A 177 -1.43 8.21 -12.58
N THR A 178 -0.19 8.42 -12.16
CA THR A 178 0.95 8.69 -13.05
C THR A 178 1.89 7.49 -13.06
N LEU A 179 2.35 7.08 -14.24
CA LEU A 179 3.22 5.91 -14.39
C LEU A 179 4.68 6.18 -13.99
N ALA A 180 5.11 7.45 -14.05
CA ALA A 180 6.50 7.83 -13.87
C ALA A 180 7.05 7.46 -12.47
N PRO A 181 6.36 7.76 -11.34
CA PRO A 181 6.83 7.38 -10.01
C PRO A 181 6.98 5.87 -9.85
N PHE A 182 6.02 5.09 -10.35
CA PHE A 182 6.05 3.62 -10.27
C PHE A 182 7.19 3.01 -11.07
N ALA A 183 7.37 3.47 -12.32
CA ALA A 183 8.46 3.01 -13.16
C ALA A 183 9.82 3.37 -12.56
N GLY A 184 9.98 4.60 -12.08
CA GLY A 184 11.19 5.06 -11.42
C GLY A 184 11.50 4.25 -10.15
N ALA A 185 10.49 3.98 -9.32
CA ALA A 185 10.64 3.15 -8.12
C ALA A 185 11.10 1.72 -8.42
N LEU A 186 10.48 1.06 -9.41
CA LEU A 186 10.81 -0.32 -9.79
C LEU A 186 12.20 -0.41 -10.44
N LEU A 187 12.51 0.48 -11.38
CA LEU A 187 13.79 0.48 -12.08
C LEU A 187 14.95 0.81 -11.13
N ALA A 188 14.79 1.81 -10.27
CA ALA A 188 15.83 2.18 -9.31
C ALA A 188 16.03 1.10 -8.24
N SER A 189 14.95 0.55 -7.68
CA SER A 189 15.06 -0.49 -6.65
C SER A 189 15.67 -1.78 -7.17
N GLY A 190 15.22 -2.27 -8.34
CA GLY A 190 15.77 -3.47 -8.96
C GLY A 190 17.21 -3.25 -9.45
N GLY A 191 17.46 -2.12 -10.12
CA GLY A 191 18.77 -1.77 -10.65
C GLY A 191 19.84 -1.68 -9.57
N VAL A 192 19.57 -0.97 -8.47
CA VAL A 192 20.53 -0.84 -7.36
C VAL A 192 20.70 -2.15 -6.60
N THR A 193 19.64 -2.92 -6.38
CA THR A 193 19.77 -4.24 -5.73
C THR A 193 20.69 -5.16 -6.54
N LEU A 194 20.50 -5.21 -7.87
CA LEU A 194 21.34 -5.99 -8.78
C LEU A 194 22.78 -5.47 -8.82
N LEU A 195 22.97 -4.15 -8.93
CA LEU A 195 24.29 -3.55 -9.03
C LEU A 195 25.11 -3.80 -7.76
N VAL A 196 24.53 -3.57 -6.58
CA VAL A 196 25.22 -3.79 -5.29
C VAL A 196 25.53 -5.27 -5.07
N THR A 197 24.65 -6.17 -5.51
CA THR A 197 24.93 -7.62 -5.43
C THR A 197 26.04 -8.07 -6.36
N LEU A 198 26.07 -7.58 -7.60
CA LEU A 198 27.13 -7.90 -8.55
C LEU A 198 28.50 -7.35 -8.09
N LEU A 199 28.55 -6.11 -7.60
CA LEU A 199 29.79 -5.50 -7.10
C LEU A 199 30.35 -6.24 -5.87
N ARG A 200 29.49 -6.78 -5.01
CA ARG A 200 29.92 -7.55 -3.84
C ARG A 200 30.25 -9.01 -4.15
N GLY A 201 29.61 -9.60 -5.16
CA GLY A 201 29.95 -10.95 -5.64
C GLY A 201 31.34 -11.05 -6.27
N SER A 202 31.92 -9.92 -6.71
CA SER A 202 33.26 -9.86 -7.30
C SER A 202 34.41 -9.67 -6.30
N ARG A 203 34.16 -9.68 -4.98
CA ARG A 203 35.25 -9.72 -3.98
C ARG A 203 35.55 -11.19 -3.65
N PRO A 204 36.65 -11.78 -4.18
CA PRO A 204 37.08 -13.10 -3.75
C PRO A 204 37.51 -13.05 -2.29
N ASN A 205 37.10 -14.07 -1.53
CA ASN A 205 37.68 -14.42 -0.23
C ASN A 205 39.13 -14.88 -0.40
#